data_AF-A0A7D9EPJ5-F1
#
_entry.id   AF-A0A7D9EPJ5-F1
#
_cell.length_a   1.000
_cell.length_b   1.000
_cell.length_c   1.000
_cell.angle_alpha   90.00
_cell.angle_beta   90.00
_cell.angle_gamma   90.00
#
_symmetry.space_group_name_H-M   'P 1'
#
loop_
_entity.id
_entity.type
_entity.pdbx_description
1 polymer ?
#
loop_
_entity_poly.entity_id
_entity_poly.type
_entity_poly.pdbx_seq_one_letter_code
_entity_poly.pdbx_strand_id
1 'polypeptide(L)'
;MGLEDGRIPDSSLSASSEYNSWHGAKNARLNNNRGATVWMAAKHVAGEYIQVDLGEKFVLTGVATQGRNKTDYPQYISKYYVGYSSDGKNFHNVTDNSGKLVMFRGYNHASANNLPAINARYFRLYTHEWVRKVCTQLELYGCQVRNCLTENGGCSEKCIQVNEGVVMCGCNKPGYKLVHGVCQDIDECTEDRPCDHNCKNTNGSYVCSCRNGYTLGRDGKSCDDINECRGNHTCDQLCYNTPGSYRCRCKPGYKFGPDSLSRKCIDIDECTAGTSGCEHLCNNTIGSFKCSCRHGYKLGLDRKSCADINECQYPYSHKCEQICLNKNGGYTCKCRQGYTLAQDGYGCDDINECKKNNGHCSDNCTNTIGSYICTCPNGFKLKLDDRTCEDVNECQQNNGGCLHFCKNEVGKYRCECRAGYRLMSDGYSCK
;
A
#
# COMPACT_ATOMS: atom_id res chain seq x y z
N MET A 1 44.23 46.45 31.19
CA MET A 1 43.13 47.02 32.00
C MET A 1 43.26 48.52 32.16
N GLY A 2 44.48 49.07 32.05
CA GLY A 2 44.67 50.52 31.93
C GLY A 2 45.87 51.06 32.70
N LEU A 3 46.78 50.18 33.13
CA LEU A 3 47.95 50.60 33.90
C LEU A 3 49.01 51.20 32.97
N GLU A 4 49.29 50.58 31.83
CA GLU A 4 50.25 51.05 30.83
C GLU A 4 49.77 52.32 30.10
N ASP A 5 48.51 52.33 29.65
CA ASP A 5 47.94 53.43 28.86
C ASP A 5 47.35 54.59 29.70
N GLY A 6 47.39 54.47 31.03
CA GLY A 6 46.99 55.53 31.95
C GLY A 6 45.48 55.65 32.22
N ARG A 7 44.64 54.74 31.69
CA ARG A 7 43.19 54.72 32.03
C ARG A 7 42.92 54.50 33.51
N ILE A 8 43.77 53.73 34.19
CA ILE A 8 43.77 53.63 35.66
C ILE A 8 44.60 54.81 36.19
N PRO A 9 44.05 55.73 36.99
CA PRO A 9 44.75 56.93 37.45
C PRO A 9 45.81 56.62 38.52
N ASP A 10 46.79 57.50 38.71
CA ASP A 10 47.87 57.30 39.71
C ASP A 10 47.33 57.14 41.14
N SER A 11 46.20 57.80 41.45
CA SER A 11 45.51 57.69 42.74
C SER A 11 44.96 56.29 43.05
N SER A 12 44.81 55.44 42.02
CA SER A 12 44.36 54.06 42.17
C SER A 12 45.49 53.09 42.53
N LEU A 13 46.75 53.54 42.53
CA LEU A 13 47.89 52.72 42.90
C LEU A 13 48.39 53.08 44.30
N SER A 14 48.59 52.06 45.14
CA SER A 14 49.14 52.21 46.50
C SER A 14 50.04 51.02 46.83
N ALA A 15 51.05 51.20 47.68
CA ALA A 15 51.95 50.14 48.09
C ALA A 15 52.07 50.02 49.62
N SER A 16 52.55 48.88 50.10
CA SER A 16 52.92 48.70 51.52
C SER A 16 54.01 49.66 51.97
N SER A 17 55.00 49.88 51.11
CA SER A 17 56.10 50.82 51.35
C SER A 17 56.74 51.27 50.03
N GLU A 18 57.46 52.38 50.09
CA GLU A 18 58.13 53.00 48.93
C GLU A 18 59.55 53.42 49.29
N TYR A 19 60.53 53.06 48.46
CA TYR A 19 61.95 53.37 48.70
C TYR A 19 62.23 54.88 48.71
N ASN A 20 61.61 55.62 47.79
CA ASN A 20 61.59 57.08 47.74
C ASN A 20 60.51 57.56 46.75
N SER A 21 60.36 58.88 46.60
CA SER A 21 59.37 59.50 45.71
C SER A 21 59.51 59.12 44.22
N TRP A 22 60.71 58.74 43.76
CA TRP A 22 60.97 58.27 42.40
C TRP A 22 60.62 56.79 42.19
N HIS A 23 60.42 56.05 43.28
CA HIS A 23 60.14 54.60 43.29
C HIS A 23 58.80 54.26 43.97
N GLY A 24 57.87 55.22 43.99
CA GLY A 24 56.53 55.02 44.54
C GLY A 24 55.60 54.16 43.68
N ALA A 25 54.42 53.84 44.23
CA ALA A 25 53.42 52.95 43.65
C ALA A 25 53.00 53.34 42.23
N LYS A 26 52.87 54.64 41.95
CA LYS A 26 52.51 55.18 40.62
C LYS A 26 53.49 54.77 39.50
N ASN A 27 54.72 54.42 39.84
CA ASN A 27 55.73 53.98 38.87
C ASN A 27 55.69 52.48 38.59
N ALA A 28 54.74 51.74 39.17
CA ALA A 28 54.52 50.32 38.92
C ALA A 28 53.81 50.02 37.59
N ARG A 29 53.70 50.97 36.66
CA ARG A 29 53.05 50.77 35.36
C ARG A 29 53.97 50.04 34.39
N LEU A 30 53.48 49.02 33.68
CA LEU A 30 54.24 48.30 32.66
C LEU A 30 54.81 49.26 31.61
N ASN A 31 56.00 48.98 31.08
CA ASN A 31 56.67 49.79 30.05
C ASN A 31 56.81 51.29 30.38
N ASN A 32 56.82 51.67 31.66
CA ASN A 32 57.07 53.04 32.07
C ASN A 32 58.45 53.51 31.58
N ASN A 33 58.45 54.39 30.57
CA ASN A 33 59.66 54.91 29.92
C ASN A 33 60.23 56.17 30.60
N ARG A 34 59.69 56.58 31.77
CA ARG A 34 60.09 57.81 32.49
C ARG A 34 61.37 57.64 33.33
N GLY A 35 62.47 57.23 32.69
CA GLY A 35 63.73 56.92 33.39
C GLY A 35 63.62 55.60 34.18
N ALA A 36 64.68 55.18 34.86
CA ALA A 36 64.72 53.88 35.56
C ALA A 36 63.84 53.84 36.84
N THR A 37 62.65 54.42 36.79
CA THR A 37 61.67 54.51 37.88
C THR A 37 60.71 53.33 37.81
N VAL A 38 60.73 52.51 38.85
CA VAL A 38 59.87 51.34 39.06
C VAL A 38 59.35 51.41 40.49
N TRP A 39 58.19 50.83 40.81
CA TRP A 39 57.85 50.68 42.23
C TRP A 39 58.91 49.82 42.91
N MET A 40 59.47 50.33 44.01
CA MET A 40 60.44 49.61 44.84
C MET A 40 60.04 49.76 46.30
N ALA A 41 59.96 48.63 47.00
CA ALA A 41 59.65 48.63 48.43
C ALA A 41 60.79 49.26 49.24
N ALA A 42 60.45 49.95 50.33
CA ALA A 42 61.42 50.59 51.24
C ALA A 42 62.32 49.55 51.91
N LYS A 43 61.74 48.39 52.26
CA LYS A 43 62.43 47.22 52.79
C LYS A 43 62.34 46.10 51.77
N HIS A 44 63.37 45.28 51.68
CA HIS A 44 63.39 44.11 50.80
C HIS A 44 63.07 42.86 51.62
N VAL A 45 61.79 42.72 51.98
CA VAL A 45 61.25 41.61 52.78
C VAL A 45 60.04 40.99 52.08
N ALA A 46 59.76 39.72 52.36
CA ALA A 46 58.58 39.06 51.83
C ALA A 46 57.30 39.67 52.42
N GLY A 47 56.23 39.73 51.63
CA GLY A 47 54.94 40.29 52.04
C GLY A 47 54.73 41.78 51.72
N GLU A 48 55.76 42.49 51.22
CA GLU A 48 55.53 43.81 50.59
C GLU A 48 54.57 43.66 49.41
N TYR A 49 53.74 44.67 49.16
CA TYR A 49 52.73 44.63 48.11
C TYR A 49 52.55 45.93 47.35
N ILE A 50 52.10 45.77 46.12
CA ILE A 50 51.52 46.84 45.29
C ILE A 50 50.05 46.50 45.05
N GLN A 51 49.19 47.49 45.25
CA GLN A 51 47.74 47.41 45.11
C GLN A 51 47.25 48.32 43.99
N VAL A 52 46.25 47.82 43.26
CA VAL A 52 45.52 48.55 42.23
C VAL A 52 44.02 48.53 42.56
N ASP A 53 43.41 49.70 42.72
CA ASP A 53 41.94 49.86 42.75
C ASP A 53 41.41 50.11 41.34
N LEU A 54 40.63 49.16 40.81
CA LEU A 54 40.05 49.22 39.47
C LEU A 54 38.84 50.16 39.40
N GLY A 55 38.38 50.73 40.53
CA GLY A 55 37.22 51.61 40.64
C GLY A 55 35.88 50.85 40.69
N GLU A 56 35.74 49.80 39.88
CA GLU A 56 34.59 48.89 39.83
C GLU A 56 35.03 47.43 39.76
N LYS A 57 34.07 46.48 39.76
CA LYS A 57 34.38 45.05 39.72
C LYS A 57 34.68 44.60 38.28
N PHE A 58 35.79 43.88 38.13
CA PHE A 58 36.21 43.24 36.89
C PHE A 58 36.48 41.75 37.10
N VAL A 59 36.38 40.98 36.02
CA VAL A 59 36.93 39.62 35.96
C VAL A 59 38.38 39.71 35.47
N LEU A 60 39.33 39.51 36.36
CA LEU A 60 40.77 39.48 36.07
C LEU A 60 41.17 38.08 35.61
N THR A 61 41.91 38.00 34.50
CA THR A 61 42.35 36.76 33.87
C THR A 61 43.86 36.69 33.66
N GLY A 62 44.59 37.78 33.91
CA GLY A 62 46.03 37.79 33.78
C GLY A 62 46.70 38.99 34.45
N VAL A 63 48.00 38.84 34.69
CA VAL A 63 48.87 39.91 35.16
C VAL A 63 50.21 39.83 34.44
N ALA A 64 50.63 40.93 33.82
CA ALA A 64 51.99 41.12 33.36
C ALA A 64 52.86 41.70 34.47
N THR A 65 54.09 41.24 34.55
CA THR A 65 55.12 41.80 35.43
C THR A 65 56.37 42.12 34.63
N GLN A 66 57.10 43.13 35.07
CA GLN A 66 58.38 43.51 34.52
C GLN A 66 59.30 44.02 35.64
N GLY A 67 60.60 43.83 35.47
CA GLY A 67 61.64 44.34 36.34
C GLY A 67 61.99 45.79 36.03
N ARG A 68 63.04 46.30 36.68
CA ARG A 68 63.57 47.61 36.34
C ARG A 68 64.26 47.58 34.97
N ASN A 69 63.72 48.33 34.01
CA ASN A 69 64.30 48.44 32.67
C ASN A 69 65.63 49.25 32.69
N LYS A 70 66.63 48.81 31.90
CA LYS A 70 67.99 49.38 31.73
C LYS A 70 68.99 49.24 32.91
N THR A 71 69.68 48.10 33.01
CA THR A 71 71.08 47.99 33.50
C THR A 71 71.60 46.56 33.25
N ASP A 72 72.93 46.35 33.23
CA ASP A 72 73.57 45.04 33.48
C ASP A 72 73.32 44.51 34.91
N TYR A 73 72.40 45.16 35.64
CA TYR A 73 72.12 44.95 37.04
C TYR A 73 70.62 44.63 37.28
N PRO A 74 70.11 43.44 36.89
CA PRO A 74 68.68 43.13 36.98
C PRO A 74 68.14 43.23 38.40
N GLN A 75 66.98 43.89 38.54
CA GLN A 75 66.25 44.11 39.78
C GLN A 75 64.77 43.83 39.51
N TYR A 76 64.23 42.76 40.10
CA TYR A 76 62.84 42.34 39.88
C TYR A 76 62.38 41.33 40.93
N ILE A 77 61.08 41.23 41.13
CA ILE A 77 60.46 40.11 41.85
C ILE A 77 60.53 38.83 41.00
N SER A 78 61.01 37.72 41.55
CA SER A 78 61.08 36.44 40.85
C SER A 78 59.92 35.52 41.20
N LYS A 79 59.34 35.67 42.40
CA LYS A 79 58.08 35.02 42.79
C LYS A 79 57.18 35.95 43.57
N TYR A 80 55.88 35.84 43.32
CA TYR A 80 54.84 36.58 44.01
C TYR A 80 53.56 35.74 44.11
N TYR A 81 52.63 36.16 44.96
CA TYR A 81 51.27 35.64 44.97
C TYR A 81 50.28 36.79 44.84
N VAL A 82 49.06 36.46 44.43
CA VAL A 82 48.01 37.43 44.16
C VAL A 82 46.97 37.38 45.26
N GLY A 83 46.60 38.55 45.77
CA GLY A 83 45.41 38.76 46.59
C GLY A 83 44.41 39.64 45.86
N TYR A 84 43.13 39.45 46.15
CA TYR A 84 42.05 40.20 45.53
C TYR A 84 40.93 40.50 46.53
N SER A 85 40.21 41.59 46.29
CA SER A 85 39.13 42.03 47.18
C SER A 85 38.03 42.77 46.41
N SER A 86 36.81 42.69 46.93
CA SER A 86 35.68 43.51 46.47
C SER A 86 35.55 44.84 47.22
N ASP A 87 36.08 44.94 48.45
CA ASP A 87 35.83 46.05 49.37
C ASP A 87 37.10 46.81 49.79
N GLY A 88 38.28 46.31 49.41
CA GLY A 88 39.58 46.91 49.73
C GLY A 88 40.02 46.69 51.18
N LYS A 89 39.24 45.93 51.96
CA LYS A 89 39.51 45.61 53.37
C LYS A 89 39.83 44.13 53.55
N ASN A 90 38.95 43.26 53.03
CA ASN A 90 39.06 41.81 53.14
C ASN A 90 39.70 41.25 51.87
N PHE A 91 40.94 40.78 51.96
CA PHE A 91 41.67 40.21 50.83
C PHE A 91 41.65 38.69 50.88
N HIS A 92 41.30 38.09 49.74
CA HIS A 92 41.40 36.67 49.49
C HIS A 92 42.62 36.39 48.63
N ASN A 93 43.37 35.33 48.94
CA ASN A 93 44.51 34.93 48.14
C ASN A 93 44.08 33.95 47.04
N VAL A 94 44.78 33.99 45.91
CA VAL A 94 44.61 32.98 44.86
C VAL A 94 45.22 31.66 45.32
N THR A 95 44.39 30.63 45.42
CA THR A 95 44.79 29.27 45.81
C THR A 95 44.51 28.28 44.69
N ASP A 96 45.22 27.16 44.67
CA ASP A 96 44.91 26.03 43.80
C ASP A 96 43.68 25.28 44.33
N ASN A 97 43.27 24.22 43.61
CA ASN A 97 42.10 23.41 43.96
C ASN A 97 42.22 22.71 45.33
N SER A 98 43.41 22.64 45.92
CA SER A 98 43.65 22.08 47.25
C SER A 98 43.66 23.14 48.37
N GLY A 99 43.44 24.41 48.04
CA GLY A 99 43.50 25.53 48.98
C GLY A 99 44.91 26.02 49.27
N LYS A 100 45.93 25.53 48.54
CA LYS A 100 47.32 25.97 48.69
C LYS A 100 47.57 27.25 47.88
N LEU A 101 48.32 28.18 48.44
CA LEU A 101 48.65 29.46 47.81
C LEU A 101 49.35 29.26 46.45
N VAL A 102 48.83 29.90 45.39
CA VAL A 102 49.44 29.87 44.06
C VAL A 102 50.57 30.87 43.98
N MET A 103 51.77 30.36 43.70
CA MET A 103 52.97 31.16 43.48
C MET A 103 53.19 31.39 42.00
N PHE A 104 53.15 32.66 41.58
CA PHE A 104 53.40 33.08 40.21
C PHE A 104 54.85 33.49 40.01
N ARG A 105 55.34 33.30 38.79
CA ARG A 105 56.69 33.71 38.39
C ARG A 105 56.68 35.20 38.02
N GLY A 106 57.59 35.96 38.61
CA GLY A 106 57.88 37.33 38.18
C GLY A 106 59.00 37.37 37.15
N TYR A 107 58.97 38.39 36.30
CA TYR A 107 59.86 38.51 35.14
C TYR A 107 60.63 39.83 35.13
N ASN A 108 61.87 39.80 34.65
CA ASN A 108 62.69 40.99 34.43
C ASN A 108 62.22 41.79 33.18
N HIS A 109 61.68 41.09 32.18
CA HIS A 109 61.08 41.66 30.98
C HIS A 109 59.56 41.56 31.05
N ALA A 110 58.84 42.38 30.27
CA ALA A 110 57.38 42.38 30.27
C ALA A 110 56.82 41.02 29.82
N SER A 111 56.30 40.28 30.78
CA SER A 111 55.75 38.94 30.56
C SER A 111 54.53 38.72 31.44
N ALA A 112 53.53 38.05 30.87
CA ALA A 112 52.25 37.78 31.52
C ALA A 112 52.16 36.38 32.12
N ASN A 113 51.50 36.28 33.26
CA ASN A 113 50.97 35.04 33.79
C ASN A 113 49.45 35.03 33.61
N ASN A 114 48.90 33.86 33.29
CA ASN A 114 47.45 33.65 33.35
C ASN A 114 47.03 33.51 34.81
N LEU A 115 45.98 34.23 35.19
CA LEU A 115 45.31 34.08 36.47
C LEU A 115 44.06 33.22 36.29
N PRO A 116 43.61 32.49 37.32
CA PRO A 116 42.23 32.04 37.35
C PRO A 116 41.30 33.25 37.24
N ALA A 117 40.11 33.06 36.69
CA ALA A 117 39.13 34.14 36.58
C ALA A 117 38.75 34.64 37.98
N ILE A 118 39.19 35.84 38.34
CA ILE A 118 39.00 36.45 39.66
C ILE A 118 38.05 37.64 39.53
N ASN A 119 36.90 37.59 40.19
CA ASN A 119 36.00 38.73 40.29
C ASN A 119 36.43 39.67 41.42
N ALA A 120 36.98 40.83 41.08
CA ALA A 120 37.52 41.76 42.07
C ALA A 120 37.48 43.22 41.61
N ARG A 121 37.48 44.13 42.59
CA ARG A 121 37.74 45.57 42.38
C ARG A 121 39.17 45.93 42.75
N TYR A 122 39.71 45.30 43.79
CA TYR A 122 41.06 45.55 44.27
C TYR A 122 41.95 44.35 43.95
N PHE A 123 43.09 44.62 43.34
CA PHE A 123 44.14 43.64 43.07
C PHE A 123 45.37 43.95 43.91
N ARG A 124 45.98 42.95 44.54
CA ARG A 124 47.27 43.05 45.24
C ARG A 124 48.23 42.01 44.70
N LEU A 125 49.44 42.46 44.38
CA LEU A 125 50.58 41.61 44.15
C LEU A 125 51.45 41.63 45.41
N TYR A 126 51.62 40.47 46.05
CA TYR A 126 52.46 40.29 47.22
C TYR A 126 53.79 39.63 46.85
N THR A 127 54.89 40.27 47.22
CA THR A 127 56.24 39.81 46.86
C THR A 127 56.70 38.68 47.78
N HIS A 128 57.38 37.67 47.23
CA HIS A 128 57.87 36.52 47.99
C HIS A 128 59.36 36.27 47.79
N GLU A 129 59.83 36.18 46.54
CA GLU A 129 61.26 36.08 46.19
C GLU A 129 61.62 37.16 45.17
N TRP A 130 62.86 37.64 45.19
CA TRP A 130 63.34 38.69 44.30
C TRP A 130 64.82 38.53 43.97
N VAL A 131 65.21 39.14 42.86
CA VAL A 131 66.62 39.32 42.47
C VAL A 131 67.03 40.73 42.88
N ARG A 132 67.96 40.81 43.83
CA ARG A 132 68.62 42.03 44.37
C ARG A 132 67.71 43.01 45.11
N LYS A 133 66.61 43.46 44.50
CA LYS A 133 65.69 44.47 45.05
C LYS A 133 64.24 44.05 44.81
N VAL A 134 63.38 44.33 45.78
CA VAL A 134 61.93 44.16 45.67
C VAL A 134 61.38 45.31 44.83
N CYS A 135 61.17 45.06 43.54
CA CYS A 135 60.57 46.03 42.62
C CYS A 135 59.84 45.35 41.46
N THR A 136 58.78 45.98 40.97
CA THR A 136 58.08 45.53 39.76
C THR A 136 57.28 46.63 39.08
N GLN A 137 57.05 46.45 37.79
CA GLN A 137 56.01 47.09 37.01
C GLN A 137 54.97 46.03 36.63
N LEU A 138 53.71 46.41 36.45
CA LEU A 138 52.63 45.50 36.11
C LEU A 138 51.57 46.09 35.17
N GLU A 139 50.85 45.19 34.52
CA GLU A 139 49.59 45.43 33.80
C GLU A 139 48.62 44.31 34.16
N LEU A 140 47.31 44.60 34.18
CA LEU A 140 46.27 43.62 34.44
C LEU A 140 45.49 43.33 33.17
N TYR A 141 45.03 42.10 33.00
CA TYR A 141 44.18 41.67 31.90
C TYR A 141 42.85 41.15 32.45
N GLY A 142 41.75 41.50 31.79
CA GLY A 142 40.41 41.17 32.25
C GLY A 142 39.31 41.88 31.44
N CYS A 143 38.06 41.69 31.88
CA CYS A 143 36.87 42.34 31.31
C CYS A 143 35.88 42.79 32.40
N GLN A 144 35.06 43.80 32.10
CA GLN A 144 34.05 44.32 33.03
C GLN A 144 32.91 43.29 33.19
N VAL A 145 32.38 43.15 34.41
CA VAL A 145 31.26 42.24 34.69
C VAL A 145 29.97 42.77 34.02
N ARG A 146 29.38 42.01 33.08
CA ARG A 146 28.09 42.34 32.44
C ARG A 146 26.93 41.61 33.11
N ASN A 147 25.78 42.27 33.26
CA ASN A 147 24.53 41.68 33.74
C ASN A 147 23.36 42.13 32.85
N CYS A 148 22.22 41.44 32.92
CA CYS A 148 21.05 41.80 32.09
C CYS A 148 20.40 43.14 32.47
N LEU A 149 20.74 43.73 33.62
CA LEU A 149 20.23 45.02 34.06
C LEU A 149 20.96 46.19 33.39
N THR A 150 22.20 45.99 32.94
CA THR A 150 23.01 46.99 32.24
C THR A 150 23.07 46.69 30.74
N GLU A 151 22.57 47.63 29.92
CA GLU A 151 22.56 47.52 28.45
C GLU A 151 21.99 46.18 27.92
N ASN A 152 21.02 45.58 28.62
CA ASN A 152 20.45 44.27 28.31
C ASN A 152 21.51 43.16 28.19
N GLY A 153 22.62 43.23 28.94
CA GLY A 153 23.75 42.30 28.82
C GLY A 153 24.46 42.32 27.47
N GLY A 154 24.19 43.31 26.61
CA GLY A 154 24.61 43.37 25.21
C GLY A 154 23.70 42.61 24.23
N CYS A 155 22.51 42.17 24.66
CA CYS A 155 21.54 41.47 23.82
C CYS A 155 20.61 42.45 23.08
N SER A 156 20.25 42.10 21.84
CA SER A 156 19.35 42.90 20.99
C SER A 156 17.88 42.82 21.45
N GLU A 157 17.42 41.64 21.88
CA GLU A 157 16.05 41.44 22.36
C GLU A 157 15.99 40.94 23.81
N LYS A 158 16.28 39.66 24.03
CA LYS A 158 16.11 39.02 25.35
C LYS A 158 17.47 38.70 25.96
N CYS A 159 17.71 39.18 27.18
CA CYS A 159 18.84 38.75 28.00
C CYS A 159 18.37 37.74 29.07
N ILE A 160 19.11 36.66 29.21
CA ILE A 160 18.89 35.59 30.19
C ILE A 160 20.11 35.55 31.10
N GLN A 161 19.95 35.91 32.36
CA GLN A 161 21.02 35.82 33.36
C GLN A 161 21.20 34.35 33.74
N VAL A 162 22.40 33.80 33.50
CA VAL A 162 22.70 32.40 33.83
C VAL A 162 23.37 32.33 35.21
N ASN A 163 24.44 33.09 35.41
CA ASN A 163 25.20 33.21 36.67
C ASN A 163 25.71 34.64 36.83
N GLU A 164 26.27 35.02 37.99
CA GLU A 164 26.94 36.33 38.15
C GLU A 164 28.02 36.53 37.06
N GLY A 165 27.83 37.53 36.20
CA GLY A 165 28.74 37.85 35.09
C GLY A 165 28.57 37.03 33.81
N VAL A 166 27.66 36.05 33.77
CA VAL A 166 27.37 35.22 32.58
C VAL A 166 25.95 35.46 32.10
N VAL A 167 25.81 35.95 30.87
CA VAL A 167 24.54 36.27 30.21
C VAL A 167 24.39 35.50 28.89
N MET A 168 23.17 35.10 28.55
CA MET A 168 22.82 34.52 27.24
C MET A 168 21.75 35.37 26.55
N CYS A 169 21.89 35.56 25.24
CA CYS A 169 20.88 36.25 24.44
C CYS A 169 19.87 35.27 23.84
N GLY A 170 18.62 35.71 23.70
CA GLY A 170 17.56 34.95 23.05
C GLY A 170 16.57 35.88 22.33
N CYS A 171 15.57 35.26 21.70
CA CYS A 171 14.49 35.97 21.02
C CYS A 171 13.25 36.07 21.90
N ASN A 172 12.54 37.20 21.83
CA ASN A 172 11.32 37.41 22.61
C ASN A 172 10.10 36.76 21.96
N LYS A 173 10.14 36.52 20.65
CA LYS A 173 9.03 35.96 19.87
C LYS A 173 9.23 34.46 19.61
N PRO A 174 8.18 33.62 19.77
CA PRO A 174 8.21 32.25 19.28
C PRO A 174 8.35 32.23 17.75
N GLY A 175 8.96 31.18 17.19
CA GLY A 175 9.24 31.08 15.76
C GLY A 175 10.50 31.83 15.30
N TYR A 176 11.35 32.31 16.22
CA TYR A 176 12.60 33.00 15.89
C TYR A 176 13.80 32.33 16.55
N LYS A 177 14.93 32.29 15.84
CA LYS A 177 16.21 31.80 16.33
C LYS A 177 17.28 32.90 16.26
N LEU A 178 18.24 32.83 17.17
CA LEU A 178 19.35 33.78 17.22
C LEU A 178 20.44 33.36 16.22
N VAL A 179 20.64 34.15 15.17
CA VAL A 179 21.72 33.97 14.19
C VAL A 179 22.60 35.22 14.23
N HIS A 180 23.87 35.06 14.62
CA HIS A 180 24.82 36.16 14.78
C HIS A 180 24.32 37.33 15.67
N GLY A 181 23.59 37.02 16.74
CA GLY A 181 23.06 38.03 17.67
C GLY A 181 21.80 38.76 17.20
N VAL A 182 21.24 38.37 16.05
CA VAL A 182 19.99 38.91 15.51
C VAL A 182 18.93 37.81 15.47
N CYS A 183 17.71 38.14 15.88
CA CYS A 183 16.58 37.23 15.78
C CYS A 183 16.12 37.13 14.33
N GLN A 184 16.25 35.93 13.76
CA GLN A 184 15.79 35.61 12.43
C GLN A 184 14.64 34.61 12.54
N ASP A 185 13.67 34.79 11.66
CA ASP A 185 12.55 33.88 11.48
C ASP A 185 13.06 32.45 11.24
N ILE A 186 12.42 31.48 11.90
CA ILE A 186 12.68 30.07 11.67
C ILE A 186 11.85 29.68 10.46
N ASP A 187 12.50 29.31 9.37
CA ASP A 187 11.79 28.72 8.23
C ASP A 187 11.38 27.28 8.56
N GLU A 188 10.20 27.11 9.15
CA GLU A 188 9.71 25.77 9.53
C GLU A 188 9.46 24.89 8.29
N CYS A 189 9.38 25.45 7.09
CA CYS A 189 9.24 24.68 5.85
C CYS A 189 10.52 23.95 5.44
N THR A 190 11.65 24.25 6.10
CA THR A 190 12.92 23.54 5.91
C THR A 190 13.10 22.34 6.84
N GLU A 191 12.21 22.17 7.82
CA GLU A 191 12.19 21.01 8.72
C GLU A 191 11.66 19.76 8.01
N ASP A 192 11.81 18.58 8.63
CA ASP A 192 11.31 17.33 8.05
C ASP A 192 9.77 17.24 8.19
N ARG A 193 9.08 17.25 7.05
CA ARG A 193 7.62 17.12 6.89
C ARG A 193 6.77 18.00 7.84
N PRO A 194 6.91 19.33 7.78
CA PRO A 194 6.16 20.28 8.61
C PRO A 194 4.67 20.38 8.23
N CYS A 195 4.34 20.04 6.98
CA CYS A 195 2.99 19.93 6.41
C CYS A 195 2.91 18.66 5.56
N ASP A 196 1.72 18.07 5.40
CA ASP A 196 1.55 16.91 4.51
C ASP A 196 1.74 17.25 3.03
N HIS A 197 1.30 18.44 2.61
CA HIS A 197 1.36 18.88 1.20
C HIS A 197 2.20 20.14 1.01
N ASN A 198 1.58 21.32 1.03
CA ASN A 198 2.25 22.57 0.69
C ASN A 198 2.51 23.35 1.98
N CYS A 199 3.76 23.74 2.22
CA CYS A 199 4.15 24.61 3.32
C CYS A 199 4.49 26.00 2.79
N LYS A 200 3.99 27.04 3.46
CA LYS A 200 4.37 28.43 3.22
C LYS A 200 4.89 29.04 4.52
N ASN A 201 6.18 29.38 4.53
CA ASN A 201 6.76 30.08 5.66
C ASN A 201 6.18 31.50 5.75
N THR A 202 5.90 31.95 6.97
CA THR A 202 5.38 33.27 7.29
C THR A 202 6.16 33.86 8.44
N ASN A 203 6.13 35.17 8.61
CA ASN A 203 6.94 35.78 9.66
C ASN A 203 6.45 35.33 11.07
N GLY A 204 7.27 34.55 11.77
CA GLY A 204 7.04 33.98 13.10
C GLY A 204 6.24 32.67 13.13
N SER A 205 5.89 32.09 11.98
CA SER A 205 5.12 30.84 11.89
C SER A 205 5.05 30.31 10.46
N TYR A 206 4.22 29.30 10.19
CA TYR A 206 4.00 28.80 8.84
C TYR A 206 2.55 28.38 8.63
N VAL A 207 2.12 28.34 7.37
CA VAL A 207 0.78 27.91 6.99
C VAL A 207 0.86 26.73 6.04
N CYS A 208 0.13 25.66 6.38
CA CYS A 208 -0.05 24.52 5.50
C CYS A 208 -1.27 24.70 4.60
N SER A 209 -1.18 24.21 3.37
CA SER A 209 -2.31 24.13 2.45
C SER A 209 -2.29 22.80 1.69
N CYS A 210 -3.49 22.34 1.31
CA CYS A 210 -3.65 21.06 0.65
C CYS A 210 -3.75 21.21 -0.87
N ARG A 211 -3.33 20.16 -1.58
CA ARG A 211 -3.56 20.04 -3.03
C ARG A 211 -5.06 19.89 -3.30
N ASN A 212 -5.48 20.17 -4.53
CA ASN A 212 -6.86 19.92 -4.97
C ASN A 212 -7.26 18.45 -4.70
N GLY A 213 -8.50 18.24 -4.25
CA GLY A 213 -9.00 16.92 -3.84
C GLY A 213 -8.76 16.58 -2.36
N TYR A 214 -8.20 17.50 -1.57
CA TYR A 214 -7.94 17.31 -0.15
C TYR A 214 -8.45 18.50 0.69
N THR A 215 -8.78 18.23 1.95
CA THR A 215 -9.14 19.24 2.96
C THR A 215 -8.11 19.30 4.07
N LEU A 216 -7.83 20.51 4.56
CA LEU A 216 -6.92 20.69 5.69
C LEU A 216 -7.56 20.17 6.98
N GLY A 217 -6.84 19.27 7.66
CA GLY A 217 -7.24 18.66 8.91
C GLY A 217 -7.30 19.67 10.06
N ARG A 218 -7.89 19.24 11.19
CA ARG A 218 -8.07 20.10 12.37
C ARG A 218 -6.75 20.51 13.04
N ASP A 219 -5.69 19.77 12.80
CA ASP A 219 -4.34 20.08 13.27
C ASP A 219 -3.68 21.21 12.48
N GLY A 220 -4.30 21.66 11.37
CA GLY A 220 -3.78 22.68 10.48
C GLY A 220 -2.56 22.22 9.67
N LYS A 221 -2.27 20.92 9.63
CA LYS A 221 -1.07 20.36 8.97
C LYS A 221 -1.36 19.18 8.06
N SER A 222 -2.26 18.30 8.48
CA SER A 222 -2.62 17.11 7.73
C SER A 222 -3.60 17.41 6.61
N CYS A 223 -3.54 16.63 5.54
CA CYS A 223 -4.43 16.77 4.39
C CYS A 223 -5.27 15.51 4.21
N ASP A 224 -6.53 15.61 4.60
CA ASP A 224 -7.49 14.52 4.47
C ASP A 224 -8.06 14.49 3.06
N ASP A 225 -8.12 13.30 2.47
CA ASP A 225 -8.68 13.08 1.14
C ASP A 225 -10.19 13.37 1.12
N ILE A 226 -10.64 14.16 0.13
CA ILE A 226 -12.07 14.44 -0.06
C ILE A 226 -12.70 13.22 -0.71
N ASN A 227 -13.59 12.53 0.02
CA ASN A 227 -14.31 11.43 -0.57
C ASN A 227 -15.46 11.92 -1.47
N GLU A 228 -15.20 12.08 -2.77
CA GLU A 228 -16.21 12.58 -3.70
C GLU A 228 -17.39 11.60 -3.88
N CYS A 229 -17.18 10.31 -3.58
CA CYS A 229 -18.25 9.30 -3.64
C CYS A 229 -19.29 9.41 -2.52
N ARG A 230 -19.01 10.16 -1.46
CA ARG A 230 -20.01 10.52 -0.43
C ARG A 230 -20.79 11.78 -0.79
N GLY A 231 -20.29 12.57 -1.73
CA GLY A 231 -20.88 13.82 -2.19
C GLY A 231 -21.58 13.70 -3.53
N ASN A 232 -21.74 14.85 -4.20
CA ASN A 232 -22.27 14.89 -5.55
C ASN A 232 -21.14 14.61 -6.56
N HIS A 233 -21.23 13.47 -7.26
CA HIS A 233 -20.23 13.06 -8.24
C HIS A 233 -20.87 12.81 -9.60
N THR A 234 -20.04 12.88 -10.66
CA THR A 234 -20.50 12.72 -12.04
C THR A 234 -20.51 11.27 -12.54
N CYS A 235 -20.18 10.29 -11.69
CA CYS A 235 -20.24 8.87 -12.07
C CYS A 235 -21.69 8.43 -12.32
N ASP A 236 -21.92 7.82 -13.48
CA ASP A 236 -23.24 7.29 -13.86
C ASP A 236 -23.64 6.06 -13.02
N GLN A 237 -22.69 5.16 -12.73
CA GLN A 237 -22.99 3.91 -12.02
C GLN A 237 -22.15 3.69 -10.74
N LEU A 238 -20.86 3.38 -10.86
CA LEU A 238 -20.00 3.07 -9.71
C LEU A 238 -18.95 4.17 -9.53
N CYS A 239 -18.81 4.67 -8.30
CA CYS A 239 -17.79 5.62 -7.89
C CYS A 239 -16.77 4.94 -6.97
N TYR A 240 -15.49 5.18 -7.21
CA TYR A 240 -14.40 4.74 -6.35
C TYR A 240 -13.53 5.93 -5.97
N ASN A 241 -13.48 6.20 -4.67
CA ASN A 241 -12.64 7.24 -4.11
C ASN A 241 -11.15 6.87 -4.24
N THR A 242 -10.31 7.86 -4.54
CA THR A 242 -8.87 7.69 -4.68
C THR A 242 -8.14 8.89 -4.05
N PRO A 243 -6.88 8.75 -3.61
CA PRO A 243 -6.17 9.90 -3.07
C PRO A 243 -6.11 11.08 -4.07
N GLY A 244 -6.78 12.19 -3.71
CA GLY A 244 -6.87 13.44 -4.45
C GLY A 244 -7.89 13.48 -5.58
N SER A 245 -8.69 12.43 -5.77
CA SER A 245 -9.70 12.37 -6.84
C SER A 245 -10.65 11.18 -6.68
N TYR A 246 -11.46 10.92 -7.71
CA TYR A 246 -12.26 9.71 -7.80
C TYR A 246 -12.25 9.18 -9.22
N ARG A 247 -12.51 7.88 -9.37
CA ARG A 247 -12.72 7.25 -10.68
C ARG A 247 -14.09 6.60 -10.74
N CYS A 248 -14.69 6.69 -11.91
CA CYS A 248 -15.95 6.02 -12.20
C CYS A 248 -15.67 4.66 -12.87
N ARG A 249 -16.55 3.69 -12.65
CA ARG A 249 -16.60 2.46 -13.45
C ARG A 249 -18.04 2.09 -13.75
N CYS A 250 -18.21 1.32 -14.81
CA CYS A 250 -19.49 0.71 -15.13
C CYS A 250 -19.65 -0.62 -14.41
N LYS A 251 -20.90 -0.96 -14.08
CA LYS A 251 -21.30 -2.28 -13.58
C LYS A 251 -20.99 -3.35 -14.65
N PRO A 252 -20.84 -4.63 -14.27
CA PRO A 252 -20.74 -5.72 -15.25
C PRO A 252 -21.89 -5.67 -16.26
N GLY A 253 -21.60 -5.94 -17.54
CA GLY A 253 -22.55 -5.80 -18.65
C GLY A 253 -22.60 -4.40 -19.29
N TYR A 254 -21.79 -3.45 -18.81
CA TYR A 254 -21.75 -2.08 -19.33
C TYR A 254 -20.32 -1.64 -19.67
N LYS A 255 -20.21 -0.73 -20.64
CA LYS A 255 -18.96 -0.07 -21.03
C LYS A 255 -19.15 1.45 -21.06
N PHE A 256 -18.05 2.20 -21.01
CA PHE A 256 -18.13 3.63 -21.25
C PHE A 256 -18.61 3.90 -22.68
N GLY A 257 -19.48 4.90 -22.83
CA GLY A 257 -19.89 5.40 -24.14
C GLY A 257 -18.71 5.96 -24.94
N PRO A 258 -18.91 6.21 -26.25
CA PRO A 258 -17.86 6.74 -27.13
C PRO A 258 -17.30 8.08 -26.66
N ASP A 259 -18.10 8.88 -25.95
CA ASP A 259 -17.61 10.06 -25.25
C ASP A 259 -17.21 9.71 -23.80
N SER A 260 -15.97 9.27 -23.64
CA SER A 260 -15.38 8.89 -22.36
C SER A 260 -15.39 10.02 -21.32
N LEU A 261 -15.50 11.28 -21.75
CA LEU A 261 -15.58 12.45 -20.85
C LEU A 261 -16.94 12.53 -20.15
N SER A 262 -18.00 12.01 -20.77
CA SER A 262 -19.34 12.00 -20.20
C SER A 262 -19.48 11.04 -19.01
N ARG A 263 -18.52 10.12 -18.81
CA ARG A 263 -18.53 9.05 -17.78
C ARG A 263 -19.83 8.24 -17.73
N LYS A 264 -20.59 8.22 -18.85
CA LYS A 264 -21.83 7.48 -19.00
C LYS A 264 -21.58 6.02 -19.38
N CYS A 265 -22.33 5.13 -18.76
CA CYS A 265 -22.25 3.71 -18.98
C CYS A 265 -23.37 3.28 -19.93
N ILE A 266 -22.97 2.70 -21.06
CA ILE A 266 -23.89 2.11 -22.03
C ILE A 266 -23.82 0.60 -21.95
N ASP A 267 -24.96 -0.03 -22.24
CA ASP A 267 -25.09 -1.47 -22.29
C ASP A 267 -24.09 -2.09 -23.28
N ILE A 268 -23.51 -3.23 -22.91
CA ILE A 268 -22.72 -4.05 -23.83
C ILE A 268 -23.68 -5.02 -24.48
N ASP A 269 -23.95 -4.85 -25.77
CA ASP A 269 -24.68 -5.86 -26.51
C ASP A 269 -23.79 -7.09 -26.77
N GLU A 270 -23.87 -8.10 -25.91
CA GLU A 270 -23.03 -9.30 -26.01
C GLU A 270 -23.39 -10.18 -27.22
N CYS A 271 -24.60 -10.02 -27.78
CA CYS A 271 -25.03 -10.73 -28.97
C CYS A 271 -24.33 -10.19 -30.21
N THR A 272 -24.27 -8.88 -30.38
CA THR A 272 -23.56 -8.23 -31.49
C THR A 272 -22.04 -8.29 -31.32
N ALA A 273 -21.55 -8.24 -30.07
CA ALA A 273 -20.12 -8.37 -29.78
C ALA A 273 -19.59 -9.80 -29.94
N GLY A 274 -20.47 -10.81 -30.09
CA GLY A 274 -20.08 -12.22 -30.22
C GLY A 274 -19.52 -12.82 -28.92
N THR A 275 -19.75 -12.19 -27.77
CA THR A 275 -19.24 -12.62 -26.46
C THR A 275 -20.27 -13.34 -25.60
N SER A 276 -21.52 -13.44 -26.06
CA SER A 276 -22.61 -14.11 -25.35
C SER A 276 -22.33 -15.59 -25.08
N GLY A 277 -21.72 -16.29 -26.04
CA GLY A 277 -21.48 -17.73 -25.98
C GLY A 277 -22.78 -18.56 -25.99
N CYS A 278 -23.89 -18.00 -26.50
CA CYS A 278 -25.11 -18.76 -26.74
C CYS A 278 -24.91 -19.72 -27.91
N GLU A 279 -25.32 -20.98 -27.76
CA GLU A 279 -25.18 -21.97 -28.83
C GLU A 279 -26.09 -21.69 -30.02
N HIS A 280 -27.35 -21.30 -29.75
CA HIS A 280 -28.37 -21.08 -30.78
C HIS A 280 -28.76 -19.61 -30.93
N LEU A 281 -29.62 -19.10 -30.04
CA LEU A 281 -30.19 -17.76 -30.16
C LEU A 281 -29.74 -16.91 -28.98
N CYS A 282 -29.40 -15.66 -29.25
CA CYS A 282 -29.02 -14.66 -28.25
C CYS A 282 -29.98 -13.48 -28.33
N ASN A 283 -30.48 -13.04 -27.19
CA ASN A 283 -31.25 -11.81 -27.07
C ASN A 283 -30.60 -10.88 -26.04
N ASN A 284 -30.20 -9.69 -26.48
CA ASN A 284 -29.55 -8.72 -25.62
C ASN A 284 -30.57 -8.09 -24.66
N THR A 285 -30.13 -7.79 -23.43
CA THR A 285 -30.95 -7.17 -22.40
C THR A 285 -30.16 -6.08 -21.68
N ILE A 286 -30.81 -5.12 -21.05
CA ILE A 286 -30.07 -4.05 -20.36
C ILE A 286 -29.25 -4.64 -19.19
N GLY A 287 -27.92 -4.62 -19.33
CA GLY A 287 -26.90 -5.11 -18.41
C GLY A 287 -26.53 -6.59 -18.56
N SER A 288 -27.08 -7.31 -19.54
CA SER A 288 -26.81 -8.74 -19.74
C SER A 288 -27.42 -9.28 -21.05
N PHE A 289 -27.49 -10.58 -21.22
CA PHE A 289 -28.15 -11.23 -22.35
C PHE A 289 -28.88 -12.50 -21.90
N LYS A 290 -29.77 -13.00 -22.74
CA LYS A 290 -30.44 -14.30 -22.55
C LYS A 290 -30.24 -15.18 -23.77
N CYS A 291 -29.79 -16.41 -23.53
CA CYS A 291 -29.76 -17.44 -24.56
C CYS A 291 -31.09 -18.18 -24.62
N SER A 292 -31.48 -18.59 -25.82
CA SER A 292 -32.61 -19.48 -26.06
C SER A 292 -32.29 -20.49 -27.16
N CYS A 293 -33.06 -21.57 -27.20
CA CYS A 293 -32.85 -22.67 -28.12
C CYS A 293 -33.89 -22.66 -29.24
N ARG A 294 -33.51 -23.16 -30.41
CA ARG A 294 -34.45 -23.43 -31.51
C ARG A 294 -35.43 -24.54 -31.10
N HIS A 295 -36.56 -24.64 -31.81
CA HIS A 295 -37.51 -25.73 -31.61
C HIS A 295 -36.82 -27.11 -31.70
N GLY A 296 -37.26 -28.05 -30.86
CA GLY A 296 -36.63 -29.37 -30.69
C GLY A 296 -35.49 -29.41 -29.66
N TYR A 297 -35.13 -28.27 -29.05
CA TYR A 297 -34.04 -28.19 -28.07
C TYR A 297 -34.48 -27.51 -26.78
N LYS A 298 -33.86 -27.89 -25.67
CA LYS A 298 -34.02 -27.28 -24.35
C LYS A 298 -32.74 -26.63 -23.88
N LEU A 299 -32.88 -25.53 -23.15
CA LEU A 299 -31.75 -24.79 -22.60
C LEU A 299 -31.08 -25.61 -21.48
N GLY A 300 -29.77 -25.75 -21.55
CA GLY A 300 -28.95 -26.43 -20.56
C GLY A 300 -28.87 -25.68 -19.22
N LEU A 301 -28.30 -26.34 -18.22
CA LEU A 301 -28.14 -25.78 -16.87
C LEU A 301 -27.18 -24.58 -16.83
N ASP A 302 -26.23 -24.53 -17.76
CA ASP A 302 -25.33 -23.41 -17.98
C ASP A 302 -26.02 -22.16 -18.56
N ARG A 303 -27.30 -22.30 -18.94
CA ARG A 303 -28.13 -21.29 -19.59
C ARG A 303 -27.56 -20.79 -20.93
N LYS A 304 -26.72 -21.58 -21.59
CA LYS A 304 -26.07 -21.23 -22.87
C LYS A 304 -26.14 -22.32 -23.91
N SER A 305 -25.93 -23.57 -23.49
CA SER A 305 -25.97 -24.74 -24.36
C SER A 305 -27.40 -25.20 -24.61
N CYS A 306 -27.63 -25.84 -25.74
CA CYS A 306 -28.92 -26.35 -26.19
C CYS A 306 -28.87 -27.85 -26.35
N ALA A 307 -29.51 -28.57 -25.44
CA ALA A 307 -29.63 -30.01 -25.50
C ALA A 307 -30.84 -30.41 -26.34
N ASP A 308 -30.68 -31.43 -27.18
CA ASP A 308 -31.78 -32.04 -27.91
C ASP A 308 -32.88 -32.53 -26.94
N ILE A 309 -34.14 -32.30 -27.32
CA ILE A 309 -35.28 -32.86 -26.60
C ILE A 309 -35.54 -34.23 -27.19
N ASN A 310 -35.34 -35.28 -26.39
CA ASN A 310 -35.70 -36.62 -26.84
C ASN A 310 -37.21 -36.83 -26.75
N GLU A 311 -37.94 -36.57 -27.83
CA GLU A 311 -39.39 -36.76 -27.84
C GLU A 311 -39.79 -38.23 -27.70
N CYS A 312 -38.92 -39.17 -28.06
CA CYS A 312 -39.17 -40.61 -27.93
C CYS A 312 -39.07 -41.13 -26.49
N GLN A 313 -38.59 -40.30 -25.54
CA GLN A 313 -38.54 -40.68 -24.13
C GLN A 313 -39.93 -40.79 -23.50
N TYR A 314 -40.91 -40.03 -24.02
CA TYR A 314 -42.27 -40.01 -23.49
C TYR A 314 -43.31 -40.25 -24.60
N PRO A 315 -44.32 -41.12 -24.39
CA PRO A 315 -45.27 -41.47 -25.45
C PRO A 315 -46.10 -40.30 -25.99
N TYR A 316 -46.34 -39.27 -25.16
CA TYR A 316 -47.19 -38.12 -25.51
C TYR A 316 -46.43 -36.96 -26.16
N SER A 317 -45.09 -37.01 -26.22
CA SER A 317 -44.28 -35.98 -26.87
C SER A 317 -44.10 -36.20 -28.37
N HIS A 318 -44.48 -37.38 -28.89
CA HIS A 318 -44.41 -37.70 -30.30
C HIS A 318 -45.74 -38.24 -30.84
N LYS A 319 -45.89 -38.24 -32.17
CA LYS A 319 -47.09 -38.75 -32.84
C LYS A 319 -46.91 -40.13 -33.50
N CYS A 320 -45.71 -40.73 -33.40
CA CYS A 320 -45.44 -42.03 -34.01
C CYS A 320 -46.38 -43.13 -33.50
N GLU A 321 -47.00 -43.86 -34.42
CA GLU A 321 -47.88 -44.97 -34.09
C GLU A 321 -47.11 -46.17 -33.51
N GLN A 322 -45.96 -46.50 -34.09
CA GLN A 322 -45.22 -47.73 -33.74
C GLN A 322 -43.84 -47.45 -33.10
N ILE A 323 -42.84 -47.04 -33.89
CA ILE A 323 -41.47 -46.86 -33.41
C ILE A 323 -41.07 -45.39 -33.58
N CYS A 324 -40.66 -44.75 -32.48
CA CYS A 324 -40.07 -43.42 -32.50
C CYS A 324 -38.55 -43.53 -32.51
N LEU A 325 -37.88 -42.77 -33.38
CA LEU A 325 -36.44 -42.64 -33.46
C LEU A 325 -36.03 -41.18 -33.25
N ASN A 326 -35.31 -40.91 -32.17
CA ASN A 326 -34.86 -39.57 -31.83
C ASN A 326 -33.77 -39.08 -32.79
N LYS A 327 -33.81 -37.80 -33.14
CA LYS A 327 -32.83 -37.12 -34.01
C LYS A 327 -32.55 -35.73 -33.46
N ASN A 328 -31.36 -35.19 -33.71
CA ASN A 328 -31.07 -33.82 -33.26
C ASN A 328 -32.07 -32.83 -33.89
N GLY A 329 -32.84 -32.14 -33.03
CA GLY A 329 -33.87 -31.17 -33.39
C GLY A 329 -35.27 -31.75 -33.58
N GLY A 330 -35.49 -33.04 -33.30
CA GLY A 330 -36.81 -33.66 -33.35
C GLY A 330 -36.78 -35.19 -33.45
N TYR A 331 -37.74 -35.78 -34.15
CA TYR A 331 -37.82 -37.24 -34.26
C TYR A 331 -38.34 -37.70 -35.62
N THR A 332 -38.10 -38.98 -35.90
CA THR A 332 -38.61 -39.67 -37.09
C THR A 332 -39.34 -40.93 -36.67
N CYS A 333 -40.44 -41.25 -37.34
CA CYS A 333 -41.19 -42.46 -37.08
C CYS A 333 -40.75 -43.58 -38.01
N LYS A 334 -40.76 -44.80 -37.49
CA LYS A 334 -40.49 -46.02 -38.24
C LYS A 334 -41.58 -47.05 -37.95
N CYS A 335 -41.87 -47.86 -38.95
CA CYS A 335 -42.82 -48.96 -38.81
C CYS A 335 -42.11 -50.31 -38.63
N ARG A 336 -42.78 -51.23 -37.95
CA ARG A 336 -42.38 -52.64 -37.84
C ARG A 336 -42.48 -53.31 -39.21
N GLN A 337 -41.86 -54.47 -39.34
CA GLN A 337 -41.98 -55.28 -40.55
C GLN A 337 -43.48 -55.61 -40.81
N GLY A 338 -43.88 -55.59 -42.09
CA GLY A 338 -45.29 -55.74 -42.49
C GLY A 338 -46.05 -54.41 -42.62
N TYR A 339 -45.41 -53.27 -42.36
CA TYR A 339 -46.03 -51.94 -42.41
C TYR A 339 -45.18 -50.94 -43.21
N THR A 340 -45.83 -49.92 -43.78
CA THR A 340 -45.19 -48.78 -44.43
C THR A 340 -45.56 -47.49 -43.71
N LEU A 341 -44.66 -46.50 -43.70
CA LEU A 341 -44.94 -45.20 -43.10
C LEU A 341 -46.00 -44.47 -43.94
N ALA A 342 -47.04 -43.99 -43.28
CA ALA A 342 -48.12 -43.23 -43.90
C ALA A 342 -47.63 -41.86 -44.40
N GLN A 343 -48.42 -41.22 -45.27
CA GLN A 343 -48.06 -39.92 -45.86
C GLN A 343 -47.91 -38.78 -44.83
N ASP A 344 -48.59 -38.90 -43.69
CA ASP A 344 -48.46 -37.93 -42.60
C ASP A 344 -47.10 -38.02 -41.88
N GLY A 345 -46.33 -39.09 -42.13
CA GLY A 345 -45.02 -39.34 -41.53
C GLY A 345 -45.09 -39.89 -40.10
N TYR A 346 -46.28 -40.25 -39.60
CA TYR A 346 -46.49 -40.66 -38.21
C TYR A 346 -47.22 -42.00 -38.08
N GLY A 347 -48.18 -42.28 -38.96
CA GLY A 347 -48.93 -43.53 -38.99
C GLY A 347 -48.19 -44.67 -39.69
N CYS A 348 -48.60 -45.90 -39.42
CA CYS A 348 -48.05 -47.10 -40.03
C CYS A 348 -49.16 -47.91 -40.70
N ASP A 349 -49.23 -47.79 -42.03
CA ASP A 349 -50.20 -48.50 -42.83
C ASP A 349 -49.76 -49.95 -43.05
N ASP A 350 -50.69 -50.88 -42.87
CA ASP A 350 -50.49 -52.30 -43.15
C ASP A 350 -50.13 -52.54 -44.64
N ILE A 351 -49.07 -53.29 -44.89
CA ILE A 351 -48.66 -53.66 -46.24
C ILE A 351 -49.51 -54.85 -46.67
N ASN A 352 -50.38 -54.65 -47.66
CA ASN A 352 -51.12 -55.78 -48.22
C ASN A 352 -50.24 -56.63 -49.15
N GLU A 353 -49.67 -57.72 -48.64
CA GLU A 353 -48.79 -58.60 -49.42
C GLU A 353 -49.54 -59.36 -50.51
N CYS A 354 -50.84 -59.62 -50.33
CA CYS A 354 -51.67 -60.30 -51.33
C CYS A 354 -51.79 -59.51 -52.63
N LYS A 355 -51.68 -58.17 -52.59
CA LYS A 355 -51.66 -57.33 -53.80
C LYS A 355 -50.41 -57.57 -54.66
N LYS A 356 -49.32 -58.05 -54.07
CA LYS A 356 -48.06 -58.31 -54.77
C LYS A 356 -47.87 -59.81 -54.96
N ASN A 357 -48.08 -60.28 -56.19
CA ASN A 357 -47.89 -61.69 -56.56
C ASN A 357 -48.64 -62.67 -55.62
N ASN A 358 -49.85 -62.30 -55.19
CA ASN A 358 -50.69 -63.11 -54.29
C ASN A 358 -49.98 -63.51 -52.97
N GLY A 359 -49.08 -62.67 -52.45
CA GLY A 359 -48.29 -63.01 -51.25
C GLY A 359 -47.37 -64.22 -51.43
N HIS A 360 -47.13 -64.66 -52.68
CA HIS A 360 -46.52 -65.95 -53.00
C HIS A 360 -47.28 -67.17 -52.45
N CYS A 361 -48.57 -67.03 -52.14
CA CYS A 361 -49.45 -68.16 -51.84
C CYS A 361 -49.73 -68.94 -53.14
N SER A 362 -49.74 -70.27 -53.05
CA SER A 362 -50.08 -71.11 -54.20
C SER A 362 -51.55 -71.04 -54.60
N ASP A 363 -52.44 -70.67 -53.66
CA ASP A 363 -53.87 -70.57 -53.89
C ASP A 363 -54.47 -69.27 -53.32
N ASN A 364 -55.10 -69.29 -52.14
CA ASN A 364 -55.79 -68.11 -51.61
C ASN A 364 -54.94 -67.36 -50.57
N CYS A 365 -54.74 -66.06 -50.79
CA CYS A 365 -54.07 -65.15 -49.86
C CYS A 365 -55.08 -64.27 -49.14
N THR A 366 -55.05 -64.26 -47.80
CA THR A 366 -55.83 -63.34 -46.98
C THR A 366 -54.91 -62.41 -46.23
N ASN A 367 -55.07 -61.10 -46.46
CA ASN A 367 -54.31 -60.08 -45.77
C ASN A 367 -54.74 -59.97 -44.30
N THR A 368 -53.79 -59.79 -43.39
CA THR A 368 -54.02 -59.62 -41.95
C THR A 368 -53.24 -58.41 -41.45
N ILE A 369 -53.50 -57.92 -40.24
CA ILE A 369 -52.80 -56.73 -39.74
C ILE A 369 -51.34 -57.08 -39.39
N GLY A 370 -50.39 -56.57 -40.17
CA GLY A 370 -48.95 -56.75 -40.08
C GLY A 370 -48.41 -57.98 -40.80
N SER A 371 -49.25 -58.73 -41.53
CA SER A 371 -48.86 -59.96 -42.22
C SER A 371 -49.96 -60.47 -43.15
N TYR A 372 -49.83 -61.69 -43.64
CA TYR A 372 -50.83 -62.35 -44.46
C TYR A 372 -50.80 -63.86 -44.19
N ILE A 373 -51.90 -64.53 -44.50
CA ILE A 373 -52.02 -65.98 -44.38
C ILE A 373 -52.41 -66.59 -45.72
N CYS A 374 -51.78 -67.71 -46.06
CA CYS A 374 -52.18 -68.53 -47.20
C CYS A 374 -53.13 -69.62 -46.72
N THR A 375 -54.20 -69.84 -47.46
CA THR A 375 -55.19 -70.90 -47.17
C THR A 375 -55.38 -71.78 -48.39
N CYS A 376 -55.63 -73.06 -48.11
CA CYS A 376 -55.83 -74.06 -49.15
C CYS A 376 -57.32 -74.42 -49.29
N PRO A 377 -57.76 -74.78 -50.50
CA PRO A 377 -59.11 -75.28 -50.72
C PRO A 377 -59.29 -76.64 -50.04
N ASN A 378 -60.55 -77.06 -49.90
CA ASN A 378 -60.88 -78.38 -49.35
C ASN A 378 -60.18 -79.50 -50.14
N GLY A 379 -59.68 -80.52 -49.44
CA GLY A 379 -58.85 -81.58 -50.04
C GLY A 379 -57.35 -81.28 -50.10
N PHE A 380 -56.92 -80.10 -49.63
CA PHE A 380 -55.51 -79.71 -49.57
C PHE A 380 -55.13 -79.21 -48.17
N LYS A 381 -53.85 -79.35 -47.82
CA LYS A 381 -53.25 -78.80 -46.59
C LYS A 381 -52.08 -77.90 -46.94
N LEU A 382 -51.81 -76.92 -46.08
CA LEU A 382 -50.68 -76.03 -46.25
C LEU A 382 -49.38 -76.74 -45.84
N LYS A 383 -48.33 -76.62 -46.65
CA LYS A 383 -46.99 -77.13 -46.35
C LYS A 383 -46.32 -76.33 -45.23
N LEU A 384 -45.20 -76.86 -44.72
CA LEU A 384 -44.33 -76.19 -43.74
C LEU A 384 -43.70 -74.87 -44.22
N ASP A 385 -43.82 -74.54 -45.51
CA ASP A 385 -43.40 -73.24 -46.06
C ASP A 385 -44.47 -72.15 -45.88
N ASP A 386 -45.63 -72.50 -45.28
CA ASP A 386 -46.81 -71.67 -45.04
C ASP A 386 -47.36 -70.99 -46.31
N ARG A 387 -47.04 -71.54 -47.50
CA ARG A 387 -47.39 -70.91 -48.79
C ARG A 387 -47.95 -71.87 -49.80
N THR A 388 -47.48 -73.11 -49.81
CA THR A 388 -47.80 -74.09 -50.84
C THR A 388 -48.84 -75.07 -50.35
N CYS A 389 -49.90 -75.27 -51.13
CA CYS A 389 -50.91 -76.29 -50.89
C CYS A 389 -50.44 -77.64 -51.42
N GLU A 390 -50.53 -78.66 -50.57
CA GLU A 390 -50.34 -80.06 -50.94
C GLU A 390 -51.63 -80.83 -50.81
N ASP A 391 -51.84 -81.71 -51.78
CA ASP A 391 -52.97 -82.63 -51.82
C ASP A 391 -53.00 -83.49 -50.53
N VAL A 392 -54.15 -83.53 -49.87
CA VAL A 392 -54.36 -84.40 -48.71
C VAL A 392 -54.73 -85.77 -49.24
N ASN A 393 -53.91 -86.78 -48.97
CA ASN A 393 -54.28 -88.13 -49.34
C ASN A 393 -55.28 -88.72 -48.35
N GLU A 394 -56.58 -88.58 -48.62
CA GLU A 394 -57.63 -89.06 -47.71
C GLU A 394 -57.63 -90.60 -47.60
N CYS A 395 -57.09 -91.31 -48.59
CA CYS A 395 -56.96 -92.77 -48.55
C CYS A 395 -55.97 -93.25 -47.48
N GLN A 396 -55.02 -92.42 -47.04
CA GLN A 396 -54.10 -92.77 -45.95
C GLN A 396 -54.78 -92.83 -44.59
N GLN A 397 -55.90 -92.10 -44.41
CA GLN A 397 -56.65 -92.07 -43.17
C GLN A 397 -57.94 -92.88 -43.33
N ASN A 398 -58.02 -94.02 -42.63
CA ASN A 398 -59.20 -94.89 -42.65
C ASN A 398 -59.70 -95.26 -44.07
N ASN A 399 -58.78 -95.44 -45.04
CA ASN A 399 -59.10 -95.74 -46.44
C ASN A 399 -60.08 -94.73 -47.08
N GLY A 400 -60.07 -93.46 -46.65
CA GLY A 400 -61.04 -92.45 -47.09
C GLY A 400 -62.49 -92.75 -46.71
N GLY A 401 -62.74 -93.72 -45.83
CA GLY A 401 -64.08 -94.25 -45.56
C GLY A 401 -64.63 -95.19 -46.64
N CYS A 402 -63.83 -95.57 -47.65
CA CYS A 402 -64.23 -96.48 -48.72
C CYS A 402 -64.34 -97.94 -48.24
N LEU A 403 -65.37 -98.67 -48.66
CA LEU A 403 -65.57 -100.07 -48.29
C LEU A 403 -64.51 -101.01 -48.90
N HIS A 404 -64.13 -100.80 -50.17
CA HIS A 404 -63.19 -101.65 -50.90
C HIS A 404 -61.86 -100.95 -51.16
N PHE A 405 -61.76 -100.13 -52.21
CA PHE A 405 -60.53 -99.45 -52.59
C PHE A 405 -60.74 -97.94 -52.57
N CYS A 406 -59.77 -97.20 -52.04
CA CYS A 406 -59.71 -95.75 -52.17
C CYS A 406 -58.64 -95.39 -53.20
N LYS A 407 -58.99 -94.49 -54.12
CA LYS A 407 -58.02 -93.86 -55.02
C LYS A 407 -57.95 -92.38 -54.73
N ASN A 408 -56.74 -91.96 -54.34
CA ASN A 408 -56.43 -90.56 -54.15
C ASN A 408 -56.30 -89.86 -55.50
N GLU A 409 -56.91 -88.70 -55.64
CA GLU A 409 -56.78 -87.81 -56.79
C GLU A 409 -56.42 -86.40 -56.30
N VAL A 410 -55.99 -85.52 -57.21
CA VAL A 410 -55.66 -84.15 -56.80
C VAL A 410 -56.94 -83.40 -56.35
N GLY A 411 -56.97 -83.01 -55.09
CA GLY A 411 -58.03 -82.24 -54.42
C GLY A 411 -59.26 -83.02 -54.01
N LYS A 412 -59.24 -84.35 -54.15
CA LYS A 412 -60.36 -85.24 -53.83
C LYS A 412 -59.91 -86.70 -53.85
N TYR A 413 -60.75 -87.58 -53.34
CA TYR A 413 -60.60 -89.01 -53.50
C TYR A 413 -61.88 -89.62 -54.05
N ARG A 414 -61.78 -90.84 -54.57
CA ARG A 414 -62.94 -91.65 -54.91
C ARG A 414 -62.80 -93.08 -54.43
N CYS A 415 -63.94 -93.69 -54.12
CA CYS A 415 -64.03 -95.10 -53.79
C CYS A 415 -64.27 -95.93 -55.05
N GLU A 416 -63.62 -97.08 -55.12
CA GLU A 416 -63.79 -98.07 -56.18
C GLU A 416 -64.08 -99.45 -55.61
N CYS A 417 -64.88 -100.21 -56.34
CA CYS A 417 -65.30 -101.54 -55.94
C CYS A 417 -64.48 -102.64 -56.63
N ARG A 418 -64.32 -103.77 -55.94
CA ARG A 418 -63.81 -105.01 -56.55
C ARG A 418 -64.71 -105.45 -57.71
N ALA A 419 -64.14 -106.19 -58.66
CA ALA A 419 -64.89 -106.69 -59.83
C ALA A 419 -66.14 -107.48 -59.41
N GLY A 420 -67.28 -107.15 -60.01
CA GLY A 420 -68.60 -107.74 -59.70
C GLY A 420 -69.51 -106.90 -58.80
N TYR A 421 -69.00 -105.80 -58.21
CA TYR A 421 -69.74 -104.89 -57.32
C TYR A 421 -69.84 -103.49 -57.94
N ARG A 422 -70.92 -102.75 -57.65
CA ARG A 422 -71.11 -101.35 -58.07
C ARG A 422 -71.08 -100.40 -56.87
N LEU A 423 -70.53 -99.20 -57.08
CA LEU A 423 -70.50 -98.14 -56.08
C LEU A 423 -71.93 -97.64 -55.85
N MET A 424 -72.34 -97.58 -54.58
CA MET A 424 -73.67 -97.12 -54.19
C MET A 424 -73.75 -95.59 -54.25
N SER A 425 -74.98 -95.04 -54.17
CA SER A 425 -75.23 -93.59 -54.25
C SER A 425 -74.65 -92.79 -53.08
N ASP A 426 -74.27 -93.46 -52.00
CA ASP A 426 -73.55 -92.85 -50.88
C ASP A 426 -72.10 -92.48 -51.24
N GLY A 427 -71.56 -93.04 -52.34
CA GLY A 427 -70.20 -92.78 -52.82
C GLY A 427 -69.10 -93.54 -52.07
N TYR A 428 -69.43 -94.37 -51.07
CA TYR A 428 -68.47 -95.05 -50.19
C TYR A 428 -68.59 -96.57 -50.21
N SER A 429 -69.81 -97.08 -50.39
CA SER A 429 -70.13 -98.49 -50.21
C SER A 429 -70.26 -99.25 -51.54
N CYS A 430 -70.05 -100.57 -51.52
CA CYS A 430 -70.09 -101.43 -52.72
C CYS A 430 -71.08 -102.58 -52.53
N LYS A 431 -71.94 -102.82 -53.53
CA LYS A 431 -72.89 -103.95 -53.54
C LYS A 431 -72.97 -104.66 -54.89
#